data_AF-A0A660RV43-F1
#
_entry.id   AF-A0A660RV43-F1
#
_cell.length_a   1.000
_cell.length_b   1.000
_cell.length_c   1.000
_cell.angle_alpha   90.00
_cell.angle_beta   90.00
_cell.angle_gamma   90.00
#
_symmetry.space_group_name_H-M   'P 1'
#
loop_
_entity.id
_entity.type
_entity.pdbx_description
1 polymer ?
#
loop_
_entity_poly.entity_id
_entity_poly.type
_entity_poly.pdbx_seq_one_letter_code
_entity_poly.pdbx_strand_id
1 'polypeptide(L)'
;MSFETRKKVTAPRQDITGSPDIYPWTVTILNSKEYGTLKIPFLKLVEKIDLPNNLVLEFYDYSRVVAGDRWFVGLLARIPIEISEEDFAGRPRELCEDFLKEHGTVIYFELKKERNFIDEREKDRILNQLLNDLKEYALSYMGHKSFAKGFIRRQIQAFEERWKWQKAIT
;
A
#
# COMPACT_ATOMS: atom_id res chain seq x y z
N MET A 1 -24.79 36.64 -4.86
CA MET A 1 -24.58 35.18 -4.74
C MET A 1 -23.97 34.70 -6.05
N SER A 2 -22.67 34.40 -6.07
CA SER A 2 -21.96 33.90 -7.24
C SER A 2 -21.45 32.50 -6.92
N PHE A 3 -21.86 31.50 -7.70
CA PHE A 3 -21.35 30.15 -7.62
C PHE A 3 -20.12 30.06 -8.51
N GLU A 4 -18.94 29.89 -7.91
CA GLU A 4 -17.70 29.71 -8.66
C GLU A 4 -17.52 28.22 -8.99
N THR A 5 -17.68 27.90 -10.27
CA THR A 5 -17.53 26.59 -10.88
C THR A 5 -16.07 26.12 -10.76
N ARG A 6 -15.76 25.21 -9.83
CA ARG A 6 -14.44 24.54 -9.82
C ARG A 6 -14.32 23.60 -11.01
N LYS A 7 -13.45 23.95 -11.96
CA LYS A 7 -12.98 23.04 -13.02
C LYS A 7 -12.42 21.76 -12.39
N LYS A 8 -13.01 20.61 -12.73
CA LYS A 8 -12.36 19.30 -12.54
C LYS A 8 -11.16 19.25 -13.48
N VAL A 9 -9.95 19.36 -12.93
CA VAL A 9 -8.73 19.02 -13.67
C VAL A 9 -8.58 17.50 -13.57
N THR A 10 -8.96 16.81 -14.63
CA THR A 10 -8.74 15.37 -14.77
C THR A 10 -7.27 15.14 -15.05
N ALA A 11 -6.54 14.58 -14.09
CA ALA A 11 -5.21 14.05 -14.34
C ALA A 11 -5.28 12.94 -15.40
N PRO A 12 -4.30 12.84 -16.31
CA PRO A 12 -4.30 11.82 -17.35
C PRO A 12 -4.32 10.44 -16.71
N ARG A 13 -5.30 9.62 -17.11
CA ARG A 13 -5.27 8.17 -16.89
C ARG A 13 -4.00 7.65 -17.56
N GLN A 14 -2.98 7.34 -16.76
CA GLN A 14 -1.91 6.48 -17.24
C GLN A 14 -2.44 5.06 -17.23
N ASP A 15 -2.52 4.51 -18.43
CA ASP A 15 -3.03 3.19 -18.73
C ASP A 15 -2.22 2.14 -17.96
N ILE A 16 -2.84 1.63 -16.91
CA ILE A 16 -2.50 0.39 -16.24
C ILE A 16 -2.63 -0.77 -17.24
N THR A 17 -1.63 -1.00 -18.07
CA THR A 17 -1.49 -2.28 -18.77
C THR A 17 -0.85 -3.30 -17.83
N GLY A 18 -1.62 -3.68 -16.82
CA GLY A 18 -1.63 -5.00 -16.21
C GLY A 18 -3.08 -5.46 -16.31
N SER A 19 -3.32 -6.56 -17.03
CA SER A 19 -4.65 -7.08 -17.40
C SER A 19 -5.72 -6.85 -16.31
N PRO A 20 -6.84 -6.17 -16.61
CA PRO A 20 -7.89 -5.86 -15.64
C PRO A 20 -8.65 -7.09 -15.10
N ASP A 21 -8.45 -8.26 -15.69
CA ASP A 21 -9.38 -9.39 -15.56
C ASP A 21 -8.99 -10.46 -14.52
N ILE A 22 -7.99 -10.21 -13.66
CA ILE A 22 -7.51 -11.25 -12.71
C ILE A 22 -7.98 -11.00 -11.26
N TYR A 23 -8.59 -9.86 -10.95
CA TYR A 23 -8.98 -9.52 -9.57
C TYR A 23 -10.48 -9.35 -9.43
N PRO A 24 -11.18 -10.24 -8.69
CA PRO A 24 -12.60 -10.05 -8.39
C PRO A 24 -12.88 -8.89 -7.40
N TRP A 25 -11.86 -8.14 -6.96
CA TRP A 25 -11.98 -7.09 -5.94
C TRP A 25 -11.00 -5.93 -6.17
N THR A 26 -11.32 -4.73 -5.67
CA THR A 26 -10.44 -3.56 -5.70
C THR A 26 -9.20 -3.77 -4.84
N VAL A 27 -8.05 -4.04 -5.47
CA VAL A 27 -6.73 -4.03 -4.83
C VAL A 27 -6.20 -2.61 -4.91
N THR A 28 -6.27 -1.87 -3.80
CA THR A 28 -5.58 -0.58 -3.71
C THR A 28 -4.14 -0.82 -3.31
N ILE A 29 -3.22 -0.84 -4.29
CA ILE A 29 -1.79 -0.73 -4.00
C ILE A 29 -1.54 0.71 -3.57
N LEU A 30 -1.41 0.93 -2.26
CA LEU A 30 -1.19 2.26 -1.72
C LEU A 30 0.30 2.60 -1.81
N ASN A 31 0.65 3.58 -2.64
CA ASN A 31 1.86 4.35 -2.41
C ASN A 31 1.68 5.09 -1.08
N SER A 32 2.62 4.92 -0.15
CA SER A 32 2.56 5.45 1.22
C SER A 32 2.35 6.98 1.31
N LYS A 33 2.47 7.71 0.20
CA LYS A 33 2.28 9.17 0.14
C LYS A 33 0.89 9.63 -0.31
N GLU A 34 0.09 8.82 -1.01
CA GLU A 34 -1.21 9.28 -1.53
C GLU A 34 -2.31 9.31 -0.45
N TYR A 35 -2.08 8.65 0.68
CA TYR A 35 -2.85 8.83 1.90
C TYR A 35 -1.83 8.94 3.01
N GLY A 36 -1.39 10.18 3.27
CA GLY A 36 -0.37 10.48 4.28
C GLY A 36 -0.60 9.61 5.49
N THR A 37 0.41 8.79 5.82
CA THR A 37 0.41 7.75 6.86
C THR A 37 -0.76 7.94 7.79
N LEU A 38 -1.90 7.30 7.47
CA LEU A 38 -2.97 7.24 8.45
C LEU A 38 -2.29 6.55 9.61
N LYS A 39 -1.92 7.32 10.64
CA LYS A 39 -1.51 6.82 11.94
C LYS A 39 -2.78 6.18 12.46
N ILE A 40 -3.04 4.97 11.98
CA ILE A 40 -4.07 4.09 12.48
C ILE A 40 -3.61 3.86 13.93
N PRO A 41 -4.26 4.50 14.91
CA PRO A 41 -3.73 4.53 16.26
C PRO A 41 -3.81 3.14 16.94
N PHE A 42 -4.51 2.20 16.30
CA PHE A 42 -4.75 0.86 16.76
C PHE A 42 -4.42 -0.12 15.62
N LEU A 43 -3.13 -0.41 15.42
CA LEU A 43 -2.67 -1.53 14.61
C LEU A 43 -2.29 -2.65 15.57
N LYS A 44 -3.09 -3.71 15.62
CA LYS A 44 -2.79 -4.91 16.40
C LYS A 44 -2.22 -5.97 15.48
N LEU A 45 -0.96 -6.36 15.67
CA LEU A 45 -0.39 -7.49 14.94
C LEU A 45 -1.22 -8.74 15.24
N VAL A 46 -1.74 -9.35 14.19
CA VAL A 46 -2.53 -10.60 14.25
C VAL A 46 -1.60 -11.78 14.01
N GLU A 47 -0.78 -11.69 12.95
CA GLU A 47 0.03 -12.81 12.49
C GLU A 47 1.19 -12.35 11.61
N LYS A 48 2.22 -13.20 11.52
CA LYS A 48 3.31 -13.08 10.56
C LYS A 48 3.47 -14.39 9.80
N ILE A 49 3.73 -14.31 8.50
CA ILE A 49 4.08 -15.47 7.68
C ILE A 49 5.38 -15.19 6.92
N ASP A 50 6.27 -16.18 6.90
CA ASP A 50 7.46 -16.15 6.05
C ASP A 50 7.06 -16.51 4.61
N LEU A 51 7.51 -15.70 3.67
CA LEU A 51 7.30 -15.92 2.25
C LEU A 51 8.50 -16.66 1.64
N PRO A 52 8.31 -17.45 0.55
CA PRO A 52 9.39 -18.19 -0.10
C PRO A 52 10.56 -17.37 -0.64
N ASN A 53 10.41 -16.04 -0.70
CA ASN A 53 11.42 -15.08 -1.14
C ASN A 53 12.13 -14.36 0.02
N ASN A 54 12.08 -14.94 1.23
CA ASN A 54 12.67 -14.41 2.47
C ASN A 54 12.08 -13.07 2.93
N LEU A 55 10.93 -12.67 2.40
CA LEU A 55 10.16 -11.56 2.93
C LEU A 55 9.25 -12.06 4.05
N VAL A 56 8.90 -11.15 4.97
CA VAL A 56 7.92 -11.42 6.02
C VAL A 56 6.66 -10.64 5.71
N LEU A 57 5.53 -11.33 5.60
CA LEU A 57 4.21 -10.70 5.51
C LEU A 57 3.58 -10.60 6.89
N GLU A 58 3.27 -9.38 7.29
CA GLU A 58 2.67 -9.03 8.57
C GLU A 58 1.19 -8.67 8.38
N PHE A 59 0.33 -9.23 9.21
CA PHE A 59 -1.10 -8.94 9.22
C PHE A 59 -1.48 -8.15 10.47
N TYR A 60 -2.18 -7.04 10.30
CA TYR A 60 -2.63 -6.17 11.38
C TYR A 60 -4.15 -5.97 11.34
N ASP A 61 -4.80 -6.15 12.50
CA ASP A 61 -6.18 -5.74 12.74
C ASP A 61 -6.18 -4.25 13.11
N TYR A 62 -6.99 -3.48 12.39
CA TYR A 62 -7.32 -2.08 12.72
C TYR A 62 -8.82 -1.82 12.75
N SER A 63 -9.58 -2.86 13.07
CA SER A 63 -11.02 -2.77 13.33
C SER A 63 -11.31 -1.78 14.45
N ARG A 64 -12.45 -1.11 14.34
CA ARG A 64 -12.93 -0.15 15.34
C ARG A 64 -14.45 -0.10 15.36
N VAL A 65 -15.02 0.25 16.52
CA VAL A 65 -16.43 0.59 16.62
C VAL A 65 -16.69 1.88 15.84
N VAL A 66 -17.76 1.91 15.05
CA VAL A 66 -18.22 3.07 14.27
C VAL A 66 -19.39 3.73 14.99
N ALA A 67 -20.41 2.96 15.40
CA ALA A 67 -21.57 3.44 16.14
C ALA A 67 -22.32 2.29 16.81
N GLY A 68 -22.59 2.37 18.12
CA GLY A 68 -23.30 1.31 18.84
C GLY A 68 -22.60 -0.04 18.70
N ASP A 69 -23.31 -1.04 18.18
CA ASP A 69 -22.82 -2.40 17.88
C ASP A 69 -22.20 -2.53 16.48
N ARG A 70 -22.07 -1.43 15.74
CA ARG A 70 -21.56 -1.43 14.36
C ARG A 70 -20.06 -1.23 14.34
N TRP A 71 -19.39 -2.21 13.77
CA TRP A 71 -17.97 -2.27 13.57
C TRP A 71 -17.56 -1.96 12.14
N PHE A 72 -16.44 -1.26 12.03
CA PHE A 72 -15.57 -1.29 10.89
C PHE A 72 -14.54 -2.39 11.13
N VAL A 73 -14.41 -3.32 10.20
CA VAL A 73 -13.43 -4.40 10.24
C VAL A 73 -12.35 -4.11 9.20
N GLY A 74 -11.13 -3.88 9.66
CA GLY A 74 -10.00 -3.51 8.82
C GLY A 74 -8.83 -4.47 9.03
N LEU A 75 -8.33 -5.03 7.93
CA LEU A 75 -7.14 -5.88 7.90
C LEU A 75 -6.08 -5.24 7.00
N LEU A 76 -4.86 -5.10 7.51
CA LEU A 76 -3.70 -4.57 6.79
C LEU A 76 -2.68 -5.70 6.64
N ALA A 77 -2.36 -6.05 5.40
CA ALA A 77 -1.19 -6.84 5.06
C ALA A 77 -0.04 -5.90 4.72
N ARG A 78 1.12 -6.11 5.35
CA ARG A 78 2.28 -5.25 5.21
C ARG A 78 3.53 -6.09 5.04
N ILE A 79 4.38 -5.71 4.07
CA ILE A 79 5.71 -6.28 3.90
C ILE A 79 6.73 -5.15 4.01
N PRO A 80 7.61 -5.15 5.03
CA PRO A 80 8.78 -4.29 5.03
C PRO A 80 9.77 -4.76 3.96
N ILE A 81 10.22 -3.83 3.12
CA ILE A 81 11.17 -4.09 2.04
C ILE A 81 12.33 -3.12 2.23
N GLU A 82 13.52 -3.67 2.47
CA GLU A 82 14.76 -2.91 2.55
C GLU A 82 15.14 -2.39 1.18
N ILE A 83 15.65 -1.16 1.15
CA ILE A 83 16.19 -0.51 -0.05
C ILE A 83 17.66 -0.21 0.20
N SER A 84 18.48 -0.43 -0.81
CA SER A 84 19.89 -0.05 -0.79
C SER A 84 20.23 0.92 -1.92
N GLU A 85 21.42 1.53 -1.87
CA GLU A 85 21.86 2.47 -2.91
C GLU A 85 21.97 1.80 -4.29
N GLU A 86 22.24 0.49 -4.33
CA GLU A 86 22.32 -0.30 -5.56
C GLU A 86 20.99 -0.34 -6.33
N ASP A 87 19.84 -0.19 -5.66
CA ASP A 87 18.54 -0.10 -6.31
C ASP A 87 18.39 1.17 -7.18
N PHE A 88 19.22 2.18 -6.92
CA PHE A 88 19.30 3.44 -7.66
C PHE A 88 20.37 3.42 -8.75
N ALA A 89 21.02 2.28 -9.03
CA ALA A 89 22.05 2.20 -10.06
C ALA A 89 21.60 2.84 -11.40
N GLY A 90 22.45 3.74 -11.93
CA GLY A 90 22.17 4.48 -13.15
C GLY A 90 21.28 5.72 -12.98
N ARG A 91 20.89 6.08 -11.75
CA ARG A 91 20.13 7.31 -11.44
C ARG A 91 21.03 8.37 -10.78
N PRO A 92 20.62 9.65 -10.81
CA PRO A 92 21.33 10.72 -10.10
C PRO A 92 21.45 10.43 -8.60
N ARG A 93 22.63 10.68 -8.02
CA ARG A 93 22.87 10.51 -6.59
C ARG A 93 21.90 11.31 -5.72
N GLU A 94 21.63 12.56 -6.10
CA GLU A 94 20.71 13.45 -5.39
C GLU A 94 19.30 12.86 -5.29
N LEU A 95 18.85 12.11 -6.31
CA LEU A 95 17.56 11.44 -6.28
C LEU A 95 17.52 10.32 -5.24
N CYS A 96 18.61 9.56 -5.09
CA CYS A 96 18.76 8.54 -4.05
C CYS A 96 18.72 9.20 -2.66
N GLU A 97 19.51 10.24 -2.45
CA GLU A 97 19.57 10.98 -1.18
C GLU A 97 18.21 11.57 -0.80
N ASP A 98 17.51 12.21 -1.73
CA ASP A 98 16.18 12.76 -1.50
C ASP A 98 15.13 11.67 -1.26
N PHE A 99 15.21 10.54 -1.98
CA PHE A 99 14.33 9.40 -1.75
C PHE A 99 14.52 8.84 -0.34
N LEU A 100 15.76 8.55 0.06
CA LEU A 100 16.08 7.98 1.37
C LEU A 100 15.78 8.96 2.51
N LYS A 101 15.96 10.26 2.29
CA LYS A 101 15.57 11.30 3.25
C LYS A 101 14.05 11.31 3.49
N GLU A 102 13.25 11.08 2.45
CA GLU A 102 11.79 11.15 2.56
C GLU A 102 11.16 9.81 2.97
N HIS A 103 11.73 8.68 2.56
CA HIS A 103 11.16 7.35 2.80
C HIS A 103 11.91 6.50 3.83
N GLY A 104 13.17 6.83 4.14
CA GLY A 104 14.06 5.96 4.90
C GLY A 104 14.60 4.79 4.06
N THR A 105 15.28 3.86 4.73
CA THR A 105 15.88 2.65 4.14
C THR A 105 14.92 1.46 4.05
N VAL A 106 13.70 1.60 4.57
CA VAL A 106 12.65 0.59 4.52
C VAL A 106 11.39 1.21 3.96
N ILE A 107 10.88 0.64 2.87
CA ILE A 107 9.56 0.96 2.35
C ILE A 107 8.60 -0.17 2.67
N TYR A 108 7.31 0.15 2.73
CA TYR A 108 6.28 -0.82 3.03
C TYR A 108 5.42 -1.05 1.80
N PHE A 109 5.33 -2.31 1.38
CA PHE A 109 4.22 -2.73 0.54
C PHE A 109 3.00 -2.95 1.45
N GLU A 110 1.87 -2.35 1.10
CA GLU A 110 0.65 -2.44 1.90
C GLU A 110 -0.56 -2.84 1.06
N LEU A 111 -1.35 -3.76 1.60
CA LEU A 111 -2.65 -4.15 1.08
C LEU A 111 -3.69 -4.06 2.19
N LYS A 112 -4.76 -3.32 1.96
CA LYS A 112 -5.86 -3.15 2.91
C LYS A 112 -7.11 -3.89 2.45
N LYS A 113 -7.77 -4.58 3.38
CA LYS A 113 -9.12 -5.13 3.20
C LYS A 113 -10.02 -4.60 4.30
N GLU A 114 -11.16 -4.07 3.90
CA GLU A 114 -12.06 -3.38 4.80
C GLU A 114 -13.50 -3.83 4.59
N ARG A 115 -14.27 -3.86 5.68
CA ARG A 115 -15.71 -4.06 5.71
C ARG A 115 -16.32 -3.08 6.71
N ASN A 116 -17.46 -2.52 6.35
CA ASN A 116 -18.16 -1.52 7.16
C ASN A 116 -19.47 -2.10 7.70
N PHE A 117 -19.98 -1.51 8.79
CA PHE A 117 -21.30 -1.81 9.36
C PHE A 117 -21.50 -3.28 9.78
N ILE A 118 -20.44 -3.92 10.22
CA ILE A 118 -20.45 -5.31 10.71
C ILE A 118 -21.03 -5.33 12.12
N ASP A 119 -21.93 -6.28 12.40
CA ASP A 119 -22.41 -6.52 13.76
C ASP A 119 -21.25 -6.98 14.65
N GLU A 120 -21.19 -6.53 15.89
CA GLU A 120 -20.14 -6.91 16.85
C GLU A 120 -19.96 -8.42 16.96
N ARG A 121 -21.05 -9.19 16.90
CA ARG A 121 -21.01 -10.67 16.97
C ARG A 121 -20.38 -11.31 15.74
N GLU A 122 -20.32 -10.59 14.63
CA GLU A 122 -19.74 -11.05 13.37
C GLU A 122 -18.31 -10.54 13.13
N LYS A 123 -17.85 -9.54 13.90
CA LYS A 123 -16.55 -8.88 13.72
C LYS A 123 -15.41 -9.89 13.52
N ASP A 124 -15.25 -10.82 14.46
CA ASP A 124 -14.13 -11.77 14.44
C ASP A 124 -14.25 -12.78 13.31
N ARG A 125 -15.47 -13.21 12.97
CA ARG A 125 -15.73 -14.09 11.83
C ARG A 125 -15.31 -13.41 10.53
N ILE A 126 -15.69 -12.15 10.34
CA ILE A 126 -15.34 -11.36 9.15
C ILE A 126 -13.84 -11.09 9.10
N LEU A 127 -13.20 -10.73 10.22
CA LEU A 127 -11.75 -10.51 10.27
C LEU A 127 -10.98 -11.77 9.85
N ASN A 128 -11.35 -12.93 10.40
CA ASN A 128 -10.73 -14.21 10.04
C ASN A 128 -10.95 -14.58 8.58
N GLN A 129 -12.12 -14.28 8.02
CA GLN A 129 -12.38 -14.46 6.60
C GLN A 129 -11.45 -13.59 5.74
N LEU A 130 -11.32 -12.29 6.05
CA LEU A 130 -10.41 -11.41 5.33
C LEU A 130 -8.95 -11.89 5.41
N LEU A 131 -8.55 -12.42 6.57
CA LEU A 131 -7.21 -12.96 6.79
C LEU A 131 -6.95 -14.19 5.92
N ASN A 132 -7.85 -15.17 5.94
CA ASN A 132 -7.73 -16.40 5.17
C ASN A 132 -7.71 -16.12 3.67
N ASP A 133 -8.63 -15.27 3.19
CA ASP A 133 -8.64 -14.83 1.79
C ASP A 133 -7.27 -14.26 1.41
N LEU A 134 -6.74 -13.33 2.19
CA LEU A 134 -5.51 -12.63 1.83
C LEU A 134 -4.28 -13.54 1.91
N LYS A 135 -4.24 -14.52 2.81
CA LYS A 135 -3.17 -15.53 2.86
C LYS A 135 -3.11 -16.36 1.59
N GLU A 136 -4.26 -16.80 1.07
CA GLU A 136 -4.32 -17.58 -0.17
C GLU A 136 -3.73 -16.79 -1.35
N TYR A 137 -4.06 -15.49 -1.46
CA TYR A 137 -3.48 -14.62 -2.49
C TYR A 137 -2.01 -14.27 -2.25
N ALA A 138 -1.61 -14.08 -0.99
CA ALA A 138 -0.26 -13.63 -0.64
C ALA A 138 0.83 -14.61 -1.09
N LEU A 139 0.60 -15.91 -0.89
CA LEU A 139 1.59 -16.95 -1.23
C LEU A 139 1.91 -16.98 -2.73
N SER A 140 0.91 -16.80 -3.59
CA SER A 140 1.09 -16.88 -5.04
C SER A 140 1.77 -15.63 -5.63
N TYR A 141 1.38 -14.44 -5.18
CA TYR A 141 1.86 -13.18 -5.75
C TYR A 141 3.07 -12.61 -5.01
N MET A 142 2.97 -12.47 -3.68
CA MET A 142 4.01 -11.80 -2.88
C MET A 142 5.21 -12.71 -2.61
N GLY A 143 5.03 -14.03 -2.69
CA GLY A 143 6.10 -15.02 -2.56
C GLY A 143 7.04 -15.13 -3.76
N HIS A 144 6.77 -14.42 -4.86
CA HIS A 144 7.60 -14.50 -6.06
C HIS A 144 8.98 -13.83 -5.84
N LYS A 145 10.06 -14.43 -6.34
CA LYS A 145 11.45 -13.96 -6.14
C LYS A 145 11.69 -12.52 -6.62
N SER A 146 10.98 -12.08 -7.66
CA SER A 146 11.13 -10.74 -8.23
C SER A 146 10.21 -9.68 -7.62
N PHE A 147 9.38 -10.05 -6.63
CA PHE A 147 8.37 -9.16 -6.05
C PHE A 147 9.00 -7.87 -5.48
N ALA A 148 9.95 -7.99 -4.55
CA ALA A 148 10.59 -6.85 -3.90
C ALA A 148 11.28 -5.92 -4.92
N LYS A 149 12.15 -6.46 -5.77
CA LYS A 149 12.85 -5.69 -6.80
C LYS A 149 11.89 -4.96 -7.75
N GLY A 150 10.81 -5.63 -8.15
CA GLY A 150 9.79 -5.04 -9.01
C GLY A 150 8.98 -3.94 -8.30
N PHE A 151 8.76 -4.07 -6.99
CA PHE A 151 8.12 -3.04 -6.18
C PHE A 151 9.03 -1.82 -5.97
N ILE A 152 10.28 -2.03 -5.56
CA ILE A 152 11.31 -0.98 -5.38
C ILE A 152 11.46 -0.16 -6.66
N ARG A 153 11.63 -0.82 -7.81
CA ARG A 153 11.76 -0.14 -9.10
C ARG A 153 10.58 0.80 -9.39
N ARG A 154 9.35 0.37 -9.09
CA ARG A 154 8.13 1.17 -9.29
C ARG A 154 8.08 2.37 -8.34
N GLN A 155 8.48 2.21 -7.08
CA GLN A 155 8.55 3.32 -6.12
C GLN A 155 9.57 4.38 -6.54
N ILE A 156 10.78 3.95 -6.92
CA ILE A 156 11.84 4.85 -7.36
C ILE A 156 11.41 5.59 -8.63
N GLN A 157 10.81 4.91 -9.61
CA GLN A 157 10.34 5.55 -10.83
C GLN A 157 9.25 6.60 -10.56
N ALA A 158 8.24 6.27 -9.74
CA ALA A 158 7.19 7.21 -9.38
C ALA A 158 7.74 8.43 -8.61
N PHE A 159 8.76 8.22 -7.77
CA PHE A 159 9.46 9.31 -7.09
C PHE A 159 10.25 10.18 -8.06
N GLU A 160 11.02 9.57 -8.96
CA GLU A 160 11.83 10.24 -9.98
C GLU A 160 11.00 11.20 -10.83
N GLU A 161 9.82 10.79 -11.25
CA GLU A 161 8.90 11.63 -12.02
C GLU A 161 8.53 12.90 -11.24
N ARG A 162 8.12 12.78 -9.97
CA ARG A 162 7.78 13.93 -9.11
C ARG A 162 9.00 14.82 -8.82
N TRP A 163 10.14 14.20 -8.57
CA TRP A 163 11.39 14.89 -8.29
C TRP A 163 11.86 15.74 -9.48
N LYS A 164 11.73 15.23 -10.71
CA LYS A 164 12.01 16.00 -11.94
C LYS A 164 11.11 17.22 -12.07
N TRP A 165 9.81 17.10 -11.76
CA TRP A 165 8.89 18.23 -11.79
C TRP A 165 9.26 19.31 -10.77
N GLN A 166 9.65 18.94 -9.55
CA GLN A 166 10.06 19.90 -8.52
C GLN A 166 11.30 20.69 -8.96
N LYS A 167 12.27 20.03 -9.57
CA LYS A 167 13.47 20.68 -10.11
C LYS A 167 13.25 21.53 -11.35
N ALA A 168 12.23 21.25 -12.14
CA ALA A 168 11.90 22.06 -13.32
C ALA A 168 11.21 23.38 -12.94
N ILE A 169 10.66 23.49 -11.73
CA ILE A 169 9.92 24.65 -11.23
C ILE A 169 10.80 25.54 -10.31
N THR A 170 11.97 25.05 -9.90
CA THR A 170 12.93 25.76 -9.04
C THR A 170 14.08 26.32 -9.87
#